data_AF-A0A7W9RYA3-F1
#
_entry.id   AF-A0A7W9RYA3-F1
#
_cell.length_a   1.000
_cell.length_b   1.000
_cell.length_c   1.000
_cell.angle_alpha   90.00
_cell.angle_beta   90.00
_cell.angle_gamma   90.00
#
_symmetry.space_group_name_H-M   'P 1'
#
loop_
_entity.id
_entity.type
_entity.pdbx_description
1 polymer ?
#
loop_
_entity_poly.entity_id
_entity_poly.type
_entity_poly.pdbx_seq_one_letter_code
_entity_poly.pdbx_strand_id
1 'polypeptide(L)'
;MKRARIAAISYGLAAVAALCGVGFLIGALYVWAARHYGSLETSVGFGVGFLLLAGLIVLIFRLGARSRARRIKTRRSADMTALGMTALAAVLPALARSKAGPGLILGPAAAVLAYVIYRENTAPRRRRPDPDAERD
;
A
#
# COMPACT_ATOMS: atom_id res chain seq x y z
N MET A 1 -6.53 25.49 3.99
CA MET A 1 -5.11 25.20 3.67
C MET A 1 -4.11 25.64 4.75
N LYS A 2 -4.18 26.87 5.32
CA LYS A 2 -3.17 27.34 6.32
C LYS A 2 -3.09 26.50 7.61
N ARG A 3 -4.23 26.09 8.20
CA ARG A 3 -4.27 25.27 9.44
C ARG A 3 -3.61 23.89 9.29
N ALA A 4 -3.83 23.22 8.17
CA ALA A 4 -3.22 21.92 7.89
C ALA A 4 -1.70 22.03 7.74
N ARG A 5 -1.20 23.13 7.14
CA ARG A 5 0.24 23.39 6.99
C ARG A 5 0.91 23.65 8.34
N ILE A 6 0.28 24.43 9.22
CA ILE A 6 0.79 24.70 10.57
C ILE A 6 0.82 23.41 11.41
N ALA A 7 -0.25 22.61 11.37
CA ALA A 7 -0.27 21.33 12.07
C ALA A 7 0.82 20.36 11.57
N ALA A 8 1.02 20.28 10.24
CA ALA A 8 2.08 19.43 9.68
C ALA A 8 3.48 19.88 10.11
N ILE A 9 3.73 21.20 10.18
CA ILE A 9 4.99 21.76 10.65
C ILE A 9 5.18 21.49 12.15
N SER A 10 4.15 21.70 12.98
CA SER A 10 4.25 21.46 14.43
C SER A 10 4.48 19.99 14.74
N TYR A 11 3.79 19.08 14.05
CA TYR A 11 4.03 17.63 14.20
C TYR A 11 5.40 17.22 13.68
N GLY A 12 5.88 17.82 12.59
CA GLY A 12 7.23 17.59 12.09
C GLY A 12 8.29 18.03 13.10
N LEU A 13 8.14 19.23 13.67
CA LEU A 13 9.08 19.76 14.65
C LEU A 13 9.05 18.95 15.95
N ALA A 14 7.86 18.57 16.43
CA ALA A 14 7.70 17.68 17.58
C ALA A 14 8.34 16.30 17.33
N ALA A 15 8.20 15.75 16.13
CA ALA A 15 8.82 14.49 15.76
C ALA A 15 10.36 14.58 15.77
N VAL A 16 10.93 15.66 15.21
CA VAL A 16 12.39 15.90 15.26
C VAL A 16 12.89 16.05 16.69
N ALA A 17 12.20 16.84 17.52
CA ALA A 17 12.55 17.02 18.93
C ALA A 17 12.46 15.69 19.71
N ALA A 18 11.41 14.91 19.48
CA ALA A 18 11.26 13.59 20.08
C ALA A 18 12.37 12.62 19.64
N LEU A 19 12.74 12.62 18.36
CA LEU A 19 13.84 11.79 17.84
C LEU A 19 15.18 12.17 18.48
N CYS A 20 15.48 13.46 18.61
CA CYS A 20 16.66 13.93 19.34
C CYS A 20 16.65 13.48 20.81
N GLY A 21 15.52 13.62 21.49
CA GLY A 21 15.37 13.18 22.89
C GLY A 21 15.59 11.69 23.05
N VAL A 22 14.99 10.86 22.19
CA VAL A 22 15.17 9.41 22.21
C VAL A 22 16.65 9.04 22.01
N GLY A 23 17.34 9.68 21.07
CA GLY A 23 18.79 9.46 20.88
C GLY A 23 19.60 9.79 22.13
N PHE A 24 19.28 10.90 22.81
CA PHE A 24 19.94 11.28 24.06
C PHE A 24 19.65 10.32 25.21
N LEU A 25 18.41 9.85 25.36
CA LEU A 25 18.04 8.87 26.38
C LEU A 25 18.78 7.53 26.19
N ILE A 26 18.93 7.09 24.94
CA ILE A 26 19.69 5.89 24.58
C ILE A 26 21.16 6.05 25.00
N GLY A 27 21.78 7.20 24.69
CA GLY A 27 23.14 7.51 25.13
C GLY A 27 23.30 7.56 26.65
N ALA A 28 22.36 8.21 27.34
CA ALA A 28 22.36 8.28 28.81
C ALA A 28 22.22 6.88 29.44
N LEU A 29 21.32 6.05 28.91
CA LEU A 29 21.13 4.69 29.35
C LEU A 29 22.38 3.83 29.08
N TYR A 30 23.07 4.05 27.95
CA TYR A 30 24.36 3.41 27.67
C TYR A 30 25.41 3.79 28.69
N VAL A 31 25.58 5.08 29.01
CA VAL A 31 26.58 5.53 30.00
C VAL A 31 26.27 4.96 31.38
N TRP A 32 24.99 4.93 31.77
CA TRP A 32 24.56 4.33 33.04
C TRP A 32 24.86 2.83 33.10
N ALA A 33 24.48 2.09 32.05
CA ALA A 33 24.71 0.65 31.98
C ALA A 33 26.20 0.31 31.90
N ALA A 34 26.98 1.06 31.13
CA ALA A 34 28.43 0.88 31.01
C ALA A 34 29.15 1.09 32.34
N ARG A 35 28.63 1.97 33.21
CA ARG A 35 29.14 2.15 34.57
C ARG A 35 28.79 1.01 35.52
N HIS A 36 27.77 0.21 35.24
CA HIS A 36 27.33 -0.90 36.11
C HIS A 36 27.80 -2.27 35.63
N TYR A 37 27.75 -2.53 34.31
CA TYR A 37 28.00 -3.84 33.69
C TYR A 37 29.25 -3.83 32.78
N GLY A 38 29.95 -2.71 32.68
CA GLY A 38 31.09 -2.57 31.77
C GLY A 38 30.69 -2.32 30.31
N SER A 39 31.62 -1.74 29.56
CA SER A 39 31.36 -1.19 28.22
C SER A 39 31.05 -2.25 27.16
N LEU A 40 31.64 -3.45 27.29
CA LEU A 40 31.49 -4.54 26.32
C LEU A 40 30.09 -5.15 26.37
N GLU A 41 29.62 -5.54 27.56
CA GLU A 41 28.30 -6.13 27.78
C GLU A 41 27.18 -5.15 27.43
N THR A 42 27.36 -3.89 27.80
CA THR A 42 26.41 -2.82 27.47
C THR A 42 26.30 -2.60 25.96
N SER A 43 27.42 -2.60 25.24
CA SER A 43 27.43 -2.42 23.77
C SER A 43 26.70 -3.57 23.05
N VAL A 44 26.90 -4.81 23.50
CA VAL A 44 26.20 -5.99 22.95
C VAL A 44 24.71 -5.90 23.24
N GLY A 45 24.32 -5.54 24.47
CA GLY A 45 22.91 -5.37 24.85
C GLY A 45 22.18 -4.31 24.02
N PHE A 46 22.79 -3.13 23.82
CA PHE A 46 22.24 -2.10 22.94
C PHE A 46 22.18 -2.52 21.48
N GLY A 47 23.20 -3.21 20.98
CA GLY A 47 23.21 -3.78 19.62
C GLY A 47 22.02 -4.71 19.41
N VAL A 48 21.85 -5.71 20.28
CA VAL A 48 20.71 -6.64 20.22
C VAL A 48 19.38 -5.91 20.33
N GLY A 49 19.25 -4.96 21.26
CA GLY A 49 18.05 -4.13 21.42
C GLY A 49 17.67 -3.37 20.16
N PHE A 50 18.66 -2.76 19.48
CA PHE A 50 18.44 -2.07 18.20
C PHE A 50 18.07 -3.03 17.06
N LEU A 51 18.67 -4.22 16.99
CA LEU A 51 18.29 -5.23 16.01
C LEU A 51 16.83 -5.67 16.20
N LEU A 52 16.41 -5.90 17.45
CA LEU A 52 15.02 -6.22 17.78
C LEU A 52 14.08 -5.08 17.40
N LEU A 53 14.45 -3.83 17.70
CA LEU A 53 13.67 -2.66 17.31
C LEU A 53 13.57 -2.50 15.79
N ALA A 54 14.66 -2.68 15.07
CA ALA A 54 14.69 -2.66 13.60
C ALA A 54 13.81 -3.79 13.02
N GLY A 55 13.91 -5.00 13.57
CA GLY A 55 13.06 -6.12 13.21
C GLY A 55 11.58 -5.82 13.45
N LEU A 56 11.24 -5.20 14.57
CA LEU A 56 9.87 -4.78 14.90
C LEU A 56 9.37 -3.70 13.93
N ILE A 57 10.19 -2.69 13.61
CA ILE A 57 9.85 -1.65 12.64
C ILE A 57 9.59 -2.29 11.27
N VAL A 58 10.47 -3.18 10.80
CA VAL A 58 10.29 -3.90 9.53
C VAL A 58 9.04 -4.77 9.58
N LEU A 59 8.75 -5.44 10.69
CA LEU A 59 7.55 -6.26 10.85
C LEU A 59 6.28 -5.40 10.74
N ILE A 60 6.23 -4.28 11.46
CA ILE A 60 5.13 -3.31 11.41
C ILE A 60 4.99 -2.74 9.99
N PHE A 61 6.09 -2.33 9.36
CA PHE A 61 6.09 -1.86 7.98
C PHE A 61 5.65 -2.93 7.00
N ARG A 62 5.98 -4.21 7.21
CA ARG A 62 5.60 -5.32 6.33
C ARG A 62 4.11 -5.66 6.48
N LEU A 63 3.59 -5.64 7.70
CA LEU A 63 2.14 -5.76 7.99
C LEU A 63 1.37 -4.56 7.41
N GLY A 64 1.91 -3.36 7.61
CA GLY A 64 1.39 -2.11 7.06
C GLY A 64 1.45 -2.05 5.53
N ALA A 65 2.51 -2.56 4.90
CA ALA A 65 2.66 -2.63 3.44
C ALA A 65 1.67 -3.62 2.82
N ARG A 66 1.37 -4.74 3.51
CA ARG A 66 0.30 -5.67 3.12
C ARG A 66 -1.09 -5.00 3.16
N SER A 67 -1.30 -4.11 4.13
CA SER A 67 -2.49 -3.24 4.23
C SER A 67 -2.48 -2.10 3.18
N ARG A 68 -1.32 -1.50 2.90
CA ARG A 68 -1.16 -0.40 1.94
C ARG A 68 -1.27 -0.86 0.48
N ALA A 69 -0.85 -2.08 0.15
CA ALA A 69 -1.11 -2.71 -1.14
C ALA A 69 -2.62 -2.90 -1.41
N ARG A 70 -3.41 -3.18 -0.36
CA ARG A 70 -4.89 -3.15 -0.44
C ARG A 70 -5.43 -1.72 -0.57
N ARG A 71 -4.84 -0.73 0.11
CA ARG A 71 -5.25 0.69 0.06
C ARG A 71 -4.88 1.43 -1.24
N ILE A 72 -3.79 1.05 -1.90
CA ILE A 72 -3.38 1.63 -3.20
C ILE A 72 -4.31 1.16 -4.32
N LYS A 73 -4.84 -0.09 -4.24
CA LYS A 73 -5.93 -0.53 -5.12
C LYS A 73 -7.23 0.26 -4.90
N THR A 74 -7.53 0.69 -3.68
CA THR A 74 -8.76 1.43 -3.37
C THR A 74 -8.70 2.92 -3.71
N ARG A 75 -7.51 3.55 -3.77
CA ARG A 75 -7.38 4.93 -4.26
C ARG A 75 -7.43 5.02 -5.79
N ARG A 76 -6.84 4.06 -6.50
CA ARG A 76 -7.03 3.96 -7.96
C ARG A 76 -8.47 3.59 -8.34
N SER A 77 -9.16 2.78 -7.53
CA SER A 77 -10.58 2.52 -7.77
C SER A 77 -11.45 3.73 -7.48
N ALA A 78 -11.14 4.56 -6.48
CA ALA A 78 -11.93 5.77 -6.23
C ALA A 78 -11.86 6.75 -7.42
N ASP A 79 -10.66 6.97 -7.99
CA ASP A 79 -10.52 7.81 -9.17
C ASP A 79 -11.05 7.14 -10.45
N MET A 80 -10.91 5.81 -10.64
CA MET A 80 -11.56 5.11 -11.76
C MET A 80 -13.08 5.04 -11.63
N THR A 81 -13.64 5.00 -10.43
CA THR A 81 -15.09 5.04 -10.20
C THR A 81 -15.60 6.46 -10.38
N ALA A 82 -14.85 7.47 -9.95
CA ALA A 82 -15.16 8.87 -10.19
C ALA A 82 -15.07 9.22 -11.69
N LEU A 83 -13.98 8.82 -12.37
CA LEU A 83 -13.81 8.97 -13.82
C LEU A 83 -14.81 8.11 -14.61
N GLY A 84 -15.14 6.91 -14.12
CA GLY A 84 -16.13 6.04 -14.71
C GLY A 84 -17.54 6.58 -14.57
N MET A 85 -17.90 7.14 -13.41
CA MET A 85 -19.18 7.80 -13.20
C MET A 85 -19.28 9.15 -13.92
N THR A 86 -18.19 9.91 -14.05
CA THR A 86 -18.20 11.13 -14.88
C THR A 86 -18.20 10.82 -16.36
N ALA A 87 -17.52 9.77 -16.82
CA ALA A 87 -17.63 9.30 -18.21
C ALA A 87 -19.03 8.79 -18.52
N LEU A 88 -19.64 8.01 -17.60
CA LEU A 88 -21.05 7.64 -17.69
C LEU A 88 -21.94 8.89 -17.68
N ALA A 89 -21.75 9.83 -16.77
CA ALA A 89 -22.56 11.05 -16.71
C ALA A 89 -22.36 11.98 -17.93
N ALA A 90 -21.19 11.95 -18.58
CA ALA A 90 -20.92 12.70 -19.80
C ALA A 90 -21.55 12.05 -21.03
N VAL A 91 -21.61 10.71 -21.07
CA VAL A 91 -22.17 9.95 -22.20
C VAL A 91 -23.66 9.64 -22.02
N LEU A 92 -24.18 9.56 -20.79
CA LEU A 92 -25.59 9.35 -20.45
C LEU A 92 -26.52 10.32 -21.17
N PRO A 93 -26.29 11.65 -21.14
CA PRO A 93 -27.19 12.59 -21.81
C PRO A 93 -27.08 12.51 -23.32
N ALA A 94 -25.93 12.12 -23.88
CA ALA A 94 -25.76 11.88 -25.31
C ALA A 94 -26.51 10.60 -25.76
N LEU A 95 -26.50 9.55 -24.93
CA LEU A 95 -27.26 8.32 -25.13
C LEU A 95 -28.77 8.53 -24.92
N ALA A 96 -29.14 9.37 -23.95
CA ALA A 96 -30.53 9.71 -23.66
C ALA A 96 -31.14 10.68 -24.70
N ARG A 97 -30.33 11.51 -25.37
CA ARG A 97 -30.78 12.41 -26.46
C ARG A 97 -30.80 11.75 -27.84
N SER A 98 -30.13 10.62 -28.06
CA SER A 98 -30.28 9.89 -29.32
C SER A 98 -31.69 9.30 -29.39
N LYS A 99 -32.48 9.70 -30.39
CA LYS A 99 -33.85 9.21 -30.61
C LYS A 99 -33.89 7.68 -30.53
N ALA A 100 -34.59 7.18 -29.52
CA ALA A 100 -34.61 5.81 -29.09
C ALA A 100 -35.19 4.85 -30.15
N GLY A 101 -34.36 3.92 -30.62
CA GLY A 101 -34.80 2.68 -31.25
C GLY A 101 -34.60 1.49 -30.29
N PRO A 102 -35.39 0.41 -30.40
CA PRO A 102 -35.40 -0.72 -29.46
C PRO A 102 -34.07 -1.52 -29.36
N GLY A 103 -33.04 -1.18 -30.14
CA GLY A 103 -31.72 -1.83 -30.09
C GLY A 103 -30.78 -1.36 -28.96
N LEU A 104 -31.08 -0.26 -28.25
CA LEU A 104 -30.13 0.39 -27.34
C LEU A 104 -30.01 -0.27 -25.95
N ILE A 105 -31.01 -1.02 -25.50
CA ILE A 105 -30.96 -1.75 -24.21
C ILE A 105 -30.19 -3.07 -24.36
N LEU A 106 -30.23 -3.67 -25.55
CA LEU A 106 -29.52 -4.91 -25.87
C LEU A 106 -28.01 -4.71 -25.99
N GLY A 107 -27.53 -3.53 -26.42
CA GLY A 107 -26.10 -3.27 -26.62
C GLY A 107 -25.24 -3.42 -25.36
N PRO A 108 -25.54 -2.68 -24.27
CA PRO A 108 -24.76 -2.77 -23.03
C PRO A 108 -24.89 -4.15 -22.37
N ALA A 109 -26.09 -4.74 -22.35
CA ALA A 109 -26.31 -6.05 -21.76
C ALA A 109 -25.60 -7.17 -22.56
N ALA A 110 -25.66 -7.15 -23.89
CA ALA A 110 -24.98 -8.12 -24.75
C ALA A 110 -23.46 -7.96 -24.70
N ALA A 111 -22.94 -6.73 -24.59
CA ALA A 111 -21.51 -6.49 -24.43
C ALA A 111 -20.97 -7.06 -23.11
N VAL A 112 -21.73 -6.89 -22.01
CA VAL A 112 -21.40 -7.51 -20.71
C VAL A 112 -21.44 -9.04 -20.83
N LEU A 113 -22.47 -9.60 -21.46
CA LEU A 113 -22.62 -11.04 -21.63
C LEU A 113 -21.48 -11.64 -22.48
N ALA A 114 -21.15 -11.02 -23.61
CA ALA A 114 -20.06 -11.45 -24.49
C ALA A 114 -18.69 -11.38 -23.79
N TYR A 115 -18.45 -10.35 -22.97
CA TYR A 115 -17.22 -10.22 -22.20
C TYR A 115 -17.07 -11.31 -21.13
N VAL A 116 -18.16 -11.65 -20.44
CA VAL A 116 -18.17 -12.74 -19.46
C VAL A 116 -17.82 -14.07 -20.14
N ILE A 117 -18.43 -14.36 -21.30
CA ILE A 117 -18.16 -15.58 -22.06
C ILE A 117 -16.70 -15.63 -22.54
N TYR A 118 -16.16 -14.53 -23.06
CA TYR A 118 -14.76 -14.46 -23.52
C TYR A 118 -13.76 -14.71 -22.39
N ARG A 119 -14.02 -14.16 -21.20
CA ARG A 119 -13.15 -14.32 -20.02
C ARG A 119 -13.08 -15.77 -19.56
N GLU A 120 -14.22 -16.47 -19.56
CA GLU A 120 -14.28 -17.88 -19.19
C GLU A 120 -13.37 -18.73 -20.10
N ASN A 121 -13.31 -18.40 -21.39
CA ASN A 121 -12.48 -19.11 -22.37
C ASN A 121 -10.99 -18.73 -22.38
N THR A 122 -10.60 -17.62 -21.75
CA THR A 122 -9.21 -17.12 -21.80
C THR A 122 -8.41 -17.32 -20.51
N ALA A 123 -8.94 -18.07 -19.54
CA ALA A 123 -8.17 -18.47 -18.35
C ALA A 123 -6.96 -19.35 -18.76
N PRO A 124 -5.70 -18.93 -18.46
CA PRO A 124 -4.52 -19.69 -18.88
C PRO A 124 -4.43 -21.02 -18.14
N ARG A 125 -4.27 -22.12 -18.88
CA ARG A 125 -3.78 -23.39 -18.34
C ARG A 125 -2.41 -23.12 -17.68
N ARG A 126 -2.34 -23.21 -16.35
CA ARG A 126 -1.07 -23.41 -15.63
C ARG A 126 -0.41 -24.66 -16.20
N ARG A 127 0.59 -24.50 -17.06
CA ARG A 127 1.43 -25.61 -17.51
C ARG A 127 2.44 -25.91 -16.40
N ARG A 128 2.47 -27.19 -16.01
CA ARG A 128 3.32 -27.80 -14.99
C ARG A 128 4.83 -27.65 -15.32
N PRO A 129 5.72 -27.82 -14.32
CA PRO A 129 7.16 -27.76 -14.51
C PRO A 129 7.67 -28.93 -15.36
N ASP A 130 8.62 -28.68 -16.27
CA ASP A 130 9.36 -29.72 -17.01
C ASP A 130 10.33 -30.45 -16.07
N PRO A 131 10.30 -31.79 -15.98
CA PRO A 131 11.26 -32.59 -15.21
C PRO A 131 12.55 -32.96 -15.97
N ASP A 132 12.74 -32.51 -17.21
CA ASP A 132 13.71 -33.15 -18.13
C ASP A 132 14.93 -32.28 -18.50
N ALA A 133 15.25 -31.24 -17.72
CA ALA A 133 16.42 -30.38 -17.96
C ALA A 133 17.73 -30.94 -17.35
N GLU A 134 17.90 -32.26 -17.29
CA GLU A 134 19.09 -32.90 -16.69
C GLU A 134 19.59 -34.14 -17.45
N ARG A 135 19.46 -34.12 -18.78
CA ARG A 135 20.21 -35.01 -19.68
C ARG A 135 20.75 -34.21 -20.84
N ASP A 136 21.91 -33.60 -20.63
CA ASP A 136 22.97 -33.37 -21.62
C ASP A 136 24.28 -33.02 -20.89
#